data_AF-A0A6B8JRZ7-F1
#
_entry.id   AF-A0A6B8JRZ7-F1
#
_cell.length_a   1.000
_cell.length_b   1.000
_cell.length_c   1.000
_cell.angle_alpha   90.00
_cell.angle_beta   90.00
_cell.angle_gamma   90.00
#
_symmetry.space_group_name_H-M   'P 1'
#
loop_
_entity.id
_entity.type
_entity.pdbx_description
1 polymer ?
#
loop_
_entity_poly.entity_id
_entity_poly.type
_entity_poly.pdbx_seq_one_letter_code
_entity_poly.pdbx_strand_id
1 'polypeptide(L)'
;MIVKNVVSSVGRKILHGGDPRMYVLRKMPKGSVCAEIGVWKGQFSRSILDVTDPKELHLVDPWAFQDEYPDRMYGGKEAKGQKDMDDIFEAVKTAFAEDEAVHVHRGSSKDVLISFEDETFDWIYVDGNHYYGYVLEDLRLSYEKIKKGG
;
A
#
# COMPACT_ATOMS: atom_id res chain seq x y z
N MET A 1 10.90 46.07 2.26
CA MET A 1 11.78 45.39 1.30
C MET A 1 11.43 43.91 1.36
N ILE A 2 10.78 43.42 0.31
CA ILE A 2 10.24 42.05 0.20
C ILE A 2 11.38 41.10 -0.14
N VAL A 3 11.51 39.99 0.57
CA VAL A 3 12.21 38.80 0.02
C VAL A 3 11.26 37.62 0.16
N LYS A 4 10.81 37.15 -0.99
CA LYS A 4 9.94 36.00 -1.21
C LYS A 4 10.75 34.71 -1.17
N ASN A 5 10.10 33.64 -0.71
CA ASN A 5 10.15 32.25 -1.19
C ASN A 5 11.51 31.64 -1.55
N VAL A 6 11.88 30.62 -0.78
CA VAL A 6 12.61 29.46 -1.30
C VAL A 6 11.82 28.20 -0.94
N VAL A 7 10.77 27.93 -1.74
CA VAL A 7 10.33 26.56 -1.98
C VAL A 7 11.15 26.11 -3.19
N SER A 8 12.25 25.40 -2.92
CA SER A 8 13.08 24.83 -3.98
C SER A 8 12.34 23.65 -4.59
N SER A 9 11.95 23.86 -5.84
CA SER A 9 11.46 22.88 -6.79
C SER A 9 12.33 21.63 -6.87
N VAL A 10 11.84 20.51 -6.35
CA VAL A 10 12.22 19.20 -6.84
C VAL A 10 11.22 18.85 -7.93
N GLY A 11 11.70 18.81 -9.17
CA GLY A 11 10.87 18.68 -10.36
C GLY A 11 9.99 17.44 -10.36
N ARG A 12 8.70 17.63 -10.69
CA ARG A 12 7.82 16.57 -11.16
C ARG A 12 8.41 15.97 -12.44
N LYS A 13 9.15 14.87 -12.32
CA LYS A 13 9.37 13.97 -13.45
C LYS A 13 8.07 13.18 -13.67
N ILE A 14 7.20 13.71 -14.52
CA ILE A 14 6.14 12.91 -15.13
C ILE A 14 6.82 11.99 -16.15
N LEU A 15 7.11 10.76 -15.74
CA LEU A 15 7.58 9.70 -16.61
C LEU A 15 6.49 9.44 -17.67
N HIS A 16 6.84 9.62 -18.95
CA HIS A 16 5.95 9.33 -20.07
C HIS A 16 5.98 7.82 -20.35
N GLY A 17 4.82 7.19 -20.09
CA GLY A 17 4.62 5.76 -19.88
C GLY A 17 3.93 5.58 -18.52
N GLY A 18 2.75 6.18 -18.36
CA GLY A 18 2.09 6.28 -17.05
C GLY A 18 1.81 4.89 -16.46
N ASP A 19 2.08 4.73 -15.17
CA ASP A 19 1.71 3.52 -14.43
C ASP A 19 0.22 3.22 -14.66
N PRO A 20 -0.13 2.07 -15.27
CA PRO A 20 -1.52 1.76 -15.62
C PRO A 20 -2.43 1.70 -14.39
N ARG A 21 -1.88 1.42 -13.20
CA ARG A 21 -2.62 1.44 -11.93
C ARG A 21 -3.24 2.80 -11.65
N MET A 22 -2.63 3.88 -12.14
CA MET A 22 -3.15 5.24 -11.97
C MET A 22 -4.48 5.47 -12.68
N TYR A 23 -4.80 4.71 -13.73
CA TYR A 23 -6.09 4.82 -14.41
C TYR A 23 -7.24 4.39 -13.50
N VAL A 24 -7.07 3.27 -12.78
CA VAL A 24 -8.05 2.79 -11.81
C VAL A 24 -8.06 3.69 -10.59
N LEU A 25 -6.88 4.03 -10.06
CA LEU A 25 -6.76 4.83 -8.84
C LEU A 25 -7.47 6.20 -8.94
N ARG A 26 -7.39 6.86 -10.12
CA ARG A 26 -8.08 8.14 -10.37
C ARG A 26 -9.61 8.05 -10.39
N LYS A 27 -10.18 6.85 -10.42
CA LYS A 27 -11.63 6.62 -10.37
C LYS A 27 -12.11 6.23 -8.97
N MET A 28 -11.19 5.93 -8.06
CA MET A 28 -11.56 5.55 -6.70
C MET A 28 -12.15 6.75 -5.95
N PRO A 29 -13.11 6.51 -5.05
CA PRO A 29 -13.70 7.58 -4.25
C PRO A 29 -12.63 8.27 -3.39
N LYS A 30 -12.85 9.56 -3.15
CA LYS A 30 -12.02 10.36 -2.24
C LYS A 30 -12.55 10.31 -0.81
N GLY A 31 -11.71 10.63 0.18
CA GLY A 31 -12.13 10.66 1.58
C GLY A 31 -12.55 9.29 2.12
N SER A 32 -12.10 8.21 1.47
CA SER A 32 -12.44 6.84 1.82
C SER A 32 -11.69 6.33 3.05
N VAL A 33 -12.25 5.30 3.69
CA VAL A 33 -11.50 4.33 4.50
C VAL A 33 -11.10 3.20 3.56
N CYS A 34 -9.81 3.05 3.27
CA CYS A 34 -9.31 2.11 2.26
C CYS A 34 -8.08 1.35 2.73
N ALA A 35 -7.79 0.23 2.07
CA ALA A 35 -6.61 -0.57 2.37
C ALA A 35 -5.82 -0.95 1.10
N GLU A 36 -4.51 -1.11 1.26
CA GLU A 36 -3.59 -1.71 0.28
C GLU A 36 -3.01 -3.00 0.88
N ILE A 37 -3.20 -4.11 0.17
CA ILE A 37 -2.55 -5.40 0.48
C ILE A 37 -1.35 -5.55 -0.44
N GLY A 38 -0.15 -5.68 0.15
CA GLY A 38 1.11 -5.70 -0.60
C GLY A 38 1.67 -4.29 -0.81
N VAL A 39 2.39 -3.80 0.19
CA VAL A 39 2.89 -2.41 0.28
C VAL A 39 4.31 -2.30 -0.27
N TRP A 40 5.11 -3.34 -0.07
CA TRP A 40 6.53 -3.35 -0.41
C TRP A 40 7.26 -2.11 0.15
N LYS A 41 7.73 -1.21 -0.73
CA LYS A 41 8.47 0.02 -0.41
C LYS A 41 7.58 1.26 -0.32
N GLY A 42 6.25 1.13 -0.40
CA GLY A 42 5.28 2.23 -0.18
C GLY A 42 5.10 3.23 -1.33
N GLN A 43 5.68 2.97 -2.51
CA GLN A 43 5.61 3.91 -3.65
C GLN A 43 4.17 4.08 -4.18
N PHE A 44 3.42 2.98 -4.26
CA PHE A 44 2.02 3.04 -4.69
C PHE A 44 1.11 3.56 -3.57
N SER A 45 1.40 3.23 -2.32
CA SER A 45 0.76 3.80 -1.12
C SER A 45 0.78 5.33 -1.13
N ARG A 46 1.92 5.96 -1.44
CA ARG A 46 2.00 7.43 -1.59
C ARG A 46 1.09 7.94 -2.71
N SER A 47 1.01 7.21 -3.81
CA SER A 47 0.13 7.55 -4.93
C SER A 47 -1.34 7.45 -4.53
N ILE A 48 -1.72 6.42 -3.77
CA ILE A 48 -3.07 6.28 -3.20
C ILE A 48 -3.40 7.52 -2.37
N LEU A 49 -2.56 7.80 -1.37
CA LEU A 49 -2.74 8.94 -0.47
C LEU A 49 -2.89 10.27 -1.22
N ASP A 50 -2.01 10.55 -2.20
CA ASP A 50 -2.02 11.81 -2.95
C ASP A 50 -3.22 11.94 -3.91
N VAL A 51 -3.70 10.84 -4.49
CA VAL A 51 -4.76 10.87 -5.51
C VAL A 51 -6.14 10.83 -4.88
N THR A 52 -6.33 9.98 -3.88
CA THR A 52 -7.64 9.74 -3.28
C THR A 52 -7.88 10.57 -2.03
N ASP A 53 -6.85 11.12 -1.39
CA ASP A 53 -7.00 11.92 -0.17
C ASP A 53 -7.93 11.20 0.85
N PRO A 54 -7.59 9.96 1.25
CA PRO A 54 -8.45 9.12 2.07
C PRO A 54 -8.62 9.67 3.48
N LYS A 55 -9.74 9.32 4.11
CA LYS A 55 -9.93 9.52 5.55
C LYS A 55 -8.96 8.64 6.34
N GLU A 56 -8.83 7.38 5.92
CA GLU A 56 -7.93 6.38 6.50
C GLU A 56 -7.36 5.50 5.37
N LEU A 57 -6.05 5.25 5.40
CA LEU A 57 -5.32 4.37 4.50
C LEU A 57 -4.57 3.31 5.31
N HIS A 58 -5.03 2.07 5.19
CA HIS A 58 -4.44 0.92 5.89
C HIS A 58 -3.45 0.20 4.97
N LEU A 59 -2.17 0.25 5.32
CA LEU A 59 -1.08 -0.40 4.59
C LEU A 59 -0.80 -1.77 5.21
N VAL A 60 -1.06 -2.84 4.46
CA VAL A 60 -0.99 -4.22 4.96
C VAL A 60 0.07 -5.02 4.21
N ASP A 61 1.13 -5.42 4.90
CA ASP A 61 2.19 -6.25 4.33
C ASP A 61 2.86 -7.07 5.44
N PRO A 62 3.23 -8.34 5.20
CA PRO A 62 3.96 -9.09 6.21
C PRO A 62 5.40 -8.59 6.41
N TRP A 63 6.02 -7.99 5.39
CA TRP A 63 7.46 -7.76 5.29
C TRP A 63 8.25 -8.99 5.77
N ALA A 64 7.86 -10.16 5.27
CA ALA A 64 8.49 -11.44 5.57
C ALA A 64 9.32 -11.89 4.37
N PHE A 65 10.55 -12.31 4.61
CA PHE A 65 11.38 -12.93 3.59
C PHE A 65 10.89 -14.37 3.34
N GLN A 66 10.71 -14.74 2.07
CA GLN A 66 10.17 -16.05 1.67
C GLN A 66 11.09 -16.72 0.66
N ASP A 67 12.08 -17.47 1.14
CA ASP A 67 13.12 -18.11 0.33
C ASP A 67 12.59 -19.22 -0.58
N GLU A 68 11.37 -19.73 -0.31
CA GLU A 68 10.67 -20.64 -1.20
C GLU A 68 10.24 -19.99 -2.54
N TYR A 69 10.34 -18.66 -2.65
CA TYR A 69 10.04 -17.91 -3.87
C TYR A 69 11.24 -17.09 -4.37
N PRO A 70 12.35 -17.73 -4.79
CA PRO A 70 13.63 -17.05 -5.08
C PRO A 70 13.57 -15.98 -6.19
N ASP A 71 12.64 -16.12 -7.13
CA ASP A 71 12.44 -15.16 -8.22
C ASP A 71 11.62 -13.92 -7.83
N ARG A 72 11.05 -13.90 -6.62
CA ARG A 72 10.25 -12.77 -6.11
C ARG A 72 11.13 -11.76 -5.39
N MET A 73 10.69 -10.50 -5.39
CA MET A 73 11.43 -9.40 -4.76
C MET A 73 11.68 -9.66 -3.27
N TYR A 74 10.68 -10.19 -2.58
CA TYR A 74 10.72 -10.57 -1.16
C TYR A 74 11.34 -11.94 -0.89
N GLY A 75 11.73 -12.71 -1.92
CA GLY A 75 12.18 -14.10 -1.77
C GLY A 75 13.61 -14.38 -2.26
N GLY A 76 14.31 -13.38 -2.79
CA GLY A 76 15.71 -13.56 -3.20
C GLY A 76 16.13 -12.65 -4.35
N LYS A 77 15.18 -12.14 -5.14
CA LYS A 77 15.49 -11.25 -6.28
C LYS A 77 16.05 -9.91 -5.80
N GLU A 78 15.37 -9.25 -4.86
CA GLU A 78 15.82 -7.97 -4.29
C GLU A 78 16.27 -8.13 -2.84
N ALA A 79 15.36 -8.49 -1.94
CA ALA A 79 15.71 -8.83 -0.57
C ALA A 79 16.57 -10.11 -0.55
N LYS A 80 17.59 -10.13 0.30
CA LYS A 80 18.53 -11.24 0.50
C LYS A 80 18.32 -11.95 1.83
N GLY A 81 17.42 -11.45 2.65
CA GLY A 81 17.03 -12.06 3.92
C GLY A 81 16.05 -11.18 4.68
N GLN A 82 15.63 -11.66 5.84
CA GLN A 82 14.66 -10.97 6.69
C GLN A 82 15.10 -9.57 7.09
N LYS A 83 16.40 -9.35 7.29
CA LYS A 83 16.94 -8.02 7.63
C LYS A 83 16.59 -6.96 6.58
N ASP A 84 16.66 -7.31 5.29
CA ASP A 84 16.33 -6.37 4.22
C ASP A 84 14.83 -6.03 4.23
N MET A 85 13.98 -7.01 4.58
CA MET A 85 12.54 -6.79 4.73
C MET A 85 12.22 -5.93 5.95
N ASP A 86 12.94 -6.11 7.05
CA ASP A 86 12.84 -5.27 8.25
C ASP A 86 13.24 -3.82 7.95
N ASP A 87 14.34 -3.63 7.23
CA ASP A 87 14.80 -2.30 6.81
C ASP A 87 13.78 -1.61 5.89
N ILE A 88 13.12 -2.36 4.99
CA ILE A 88 12.04 -1.85 4.13
C ILE A 88 10.82 -1.44 4.99
N PHE A 89 10.41 -2.27 5.95
CA PHE A 89 9.31 -1.95 6.86
C PHE A 89 9.56 -0.65 7.63
N GLU A 90 10.74 -0.49 8.23
CA GLU A 90 11.09 0.72 8.97
C GLU A 90 11.18 1.95 8.06
N ALA A 91 11.64 1.79 6.82
CA ALA A 91 11.63 2.85 5.82
C ALA A 91 10.19 3.28 5.47
N VAL A 92 9.25 2.34 5.28
CA VAL A 92 7.84 2.65 5.05
C VAL A 92 7.24 3.38 6.25
N LYS A 93 7.42 2.86 7.47
CA LYS A 93 6.95 3.53 8.68
C LYS A 93 7.47 4.96 8.81
N THR A 94 8.76 5.16 8.54
CA THR A 94 9.37 6.49 8.58
C THR A 94 8.79 7.41 7.51
N ALA A 95 8.56 6.90 6.30
CA ALA A 95 8.06 7.69 5.18
C ALA A 95 6.63 8.22 5.40
N PHE A 96 5.81 7.50 6.17
CA PHE A 96 4.42 7.85 6.46
C PHE A 96 4.19 8.32 7.90
N ALA A 97 5.24 8.57 8.69
CA ALA A 97 5.12 8.88 10.12
C ALA A 97 4.32 10.17 10.41
N GLU A 98 4.36 11.14 9.50
CA GLU A 98 3.66 12.42 9.61
C GLU A 98 2.31 12.44 8.88
N ASP A 99 1.93 11.34 8.21
CA ASP A 99 0.66 11.22 7.52
C ASP A 99 -0.38 10.57 8.47
N GLU A 100 -1.12 11.40 9.23
CA GLU A 100 -2.07 10.93 10.27
C GLU A 100 -3.14 9.96 9.75
N ALA A 101 -3.51 10.05 8.47
CA ALA A 101 -4.47 9.17 7.83
C ALA A 101 -3.90 7.76 7.54
N VAL A 102 -2.60 7.53 7.70
CA VAL A 102 -1.94 6.28 7.32
C VAL A 102 -1.73 5.38 8.54
N HIS A 103 -2.17 4.13 8.41
CA HIS A 103 -2.02 3.10 9.42
C HIS A 103 -1.23 1.93 8.84
N VAL A 104 -0.02 1.69 9.35
CA VAL A 104 0.88 0.63 8.86
C VAL A 104 0.72 -0.64 9.69
N HIS A 105 0.34 -1.75 9.05
CA HIS A 105 0.08 -3.04 9.66
C HIS A 105 1.08 -4.08 9.16
N ARG A 106 1.97 -4.52 10.06
CA ARG A 106 2.90 -5.61 9.77
C ARG A 106 2.25 -6.96 10.05
N GLY A 107 1.80 -7.62 8.99
CA GLY A 107 1.14 -8.91 9.07
C GLY A 107 0.60 -9.37 7.73
N SER A 108 0.21 -10.64 7.64
CA SER A 108 -0.49 -11.13 6.45
C SER A 108 -1.86 -10.44 6.31
N SER A 109 -2.38 -10.35 5.08
CA SER A 109 -3.75 -9.88 4.83
C SER A 109 -4.78 -10.63 5.68
N LYS A 110 -4.60 -11.94 5.84
CA LYS A 110 -5.44 -12.78 6.70
C LYS A 110 -5.45 -12.33 8.16
N ASP A 111 -4.27 -12.16 8.75
CA ASP A 111 -4.15 -11.82 10.18
C ASP A 111 -4.61 -10.39 10.46
N VAL A 112 -4.39 -9.48 9.51
CA VAL A 112 -4.75 -8.07 9.65
C VAL A 112 -6.22 -7.85 9.36
N LEU A 113 -6.76 -8.33 8.23
CA LEU A 113 -8.14 -8.06 7.82
C LEU A 113 -9.17 -8.67 8.76
N ILE A 114 -8.89 -9.82 9.39
CA ILE A 114 -9.83 -10.44 10.34
C ILE A 114 -10.05 -9.57 11.60
N SER A 115 -9.12 -8.67 11.91
CA SER A 115 -9.25 -7.75 13.04
C SER A 115 -10.19 -6.58 12.78
N PHE A 116 -10.54 -6.32 11.51
CA PHE A 116 -11.51 -5.28 11.14
C PHE A 116 -12.94 -5.84 11.16
N GLU A 117 -13.87 -4.96 11.53
CA GLU A 117 -15.30 -5.24 11.39
C GLU A 117 -15.67 -5.39 9.90
N ASP A 118 -16.73 -6.15 9.63
CA ASP A 118 -17.29 -6.25 8.28
C ASP A 118 -17.80 -4.88 7.80
N GLU A 119 -17.80 -4.66 6.48
CA GLU A 119 -18.23 -3.38 5.90
C GLU A 119 -17.45 -2.15 6.43
N THR A 120 -16.16 -2.30 6.75
CA THR A 120 -15.27 -1.21 7.19
C THR A 120 -14.77 -0.35 6.02
N PHE A 121 -14.33 -0.99 4.93
CA PHE A 121 -13.60 -0.33 3.85
C PHE A 121 -14.54 0.09 2.72
N ASP A 122 -14.31 1.26 2.14
CA ASP A 122 -14.98 1.67 0.90
C ASP A 122 -14.38 0.95 -0.31
N TRP A 123 -13.11 0.57 -0.24
CA TRP A 123 -12.43 -0.26 -1.23
C TRP A 123 -11.10 -0.81 -0.69
N ILE A 124 -10.62 -1.91 -1.28
CA ILE A 124 -9.33 -2.52 -0.97
C ILE A 124 -8.57 -2.78 -2.27
N TYR A 125 -7.30 -2.37 -2.34
CA TYR A 125 -6.41 -2.67 -3.45
C TYR A 125 -5.58 -3.93 -3.13
N VAL A 126 -5.72 -4.96 -3.97
CA VAL A 126 -5.07 -6.26 -3.78
C VAL A 126 -3.85 -6.40 -4.71
N ASP A 127 -2.64 -6.38 -4.13
CA ASP A 127 -1.36 -6.55 -4.84
C ASP A 127 -0.33 -7.29 -3.99
N GLY A 128 -0.80 -8.23 -3.17
CA GLY A 128 0.03 -9.05 -2.31
C GLY A 128 0.74 -10.17 -3.07
N ASN A 129 0.43 -11.41 -2.71
CA ASN A 129 1.02 -12.57 -3.34
C ASN A 129 0.28 -12.92 -4.65
N HIS A 130 1.01 -13.05 -5.76
CA HIS A 130 0.42 -13.26 -7.10
C HIS A 130 0.11 -14.73 -7.45
N TYR A 131 0.22 -15.66 -6.50
CA TYR A 131 -0.26 -17.03 -6.70
C TYR A 131 -1.77 -17.12 -6.43
N TYR A 132 -2.48 -17.87 -7.28
CA TYR A 132 -3.94 -17.97 -7.30
C TYR A 132 -4.59 -18.18 -5.93
N GLY A 133 -4.04 -19.08 -5.10
CA GLY A 133 -4.60 -19.38 -3.79
C GLY A 133 -4.61 -18.18 -2.84
N TYR A 134 -3.54 -17.40 -2.85
CA TYR A 134 -3.43 -16.19 -2.02
C TYR A 134 -4.32 -15.08 -2.52
N VAL A 135 -4.37 -14.84 -3.84
CA VAL A 135 -5.30 -13.86 -4.44
C VAL A 135 -6.76 -14.22 -4.12
N LEU A 136 -7.12 -15.50 -4.20
CA LEU A 136 -8.48 -15.94 -3.86
C LEU A 136 -8.80 -15.77 -2.37
N GLU A 137 -7.83 -16.00 -1.48
CA GLU A 137 -7.99 -15.74 -0.04
C GLU A 137 -8.15 -14.23 0.22
N ASP A 138 -7.30 -13.39 -0.37
CA ASP A 138 -7.38 -11.92 -0.27
C ASP A 138 -8.72 -11.40 -0.76
N LEU A 139 -9.23 -11.89 -1.90
CA LEU A 139 -10.53 -11.49 -2.44
C LEU A 139 -11.69 -11.90 -1.53
N ARG A 140 -11.65 -13.10 -0.94
CA ARG A 140 -12.69 -13.58 -0.02
C ARG A 140 -12.72 -12.76 1.26
N LEU A 141 -11.56 -12.54 1.86
CA LEU A 141 -11.44 -11.71 3.06
C LEU A 141 -11.87 -10.28 2.77
N SER A 142 -11.38 -9.70 1.67
CA SER A 142 -11.72 -8.32 1.28
C SER A 142 -13.22 -8.15 1.05
N TYR A 143 -13.89 -9.13 0.45
CA TYR A 143 -15.33 -9.07 0.19
C TYR A 143 -16.17 -8.91 1.46
N GLU A 144 -15.78 -9.54 2.57
CA GLU A 144 -16.47 -9.39 3.86
C GLU A 144 -16.23 -8.00 4.47
N LYS A 145 -15.06 -7.41 4.23
CA LYS A 145 -14.64 -6.14 4.83
C LYS A 145 -15.02 -4.91 4.03
N ILE A 146 -15.47 -5.05 2.78
CA ILE A 146 -15.90 -3.95 1.94
C ILE A 146 -17.39 -3.62 2.18
N LYS A 147 -17.71 -2.32 2.25
CA LYS A 147 -19.09 -1.82 2.36
C LYS A 147 -19.92 -2.20 1.14
N LYS A 148 -21.23 -2.29 1.33
CA LYS A 148 -22.17 -2.41 0.20
C LYS A 148 -21.96 -1.28 -0.81
N GLY A 149 -21.64 -1.64 -2.06
CA GLY A 149 -21.41 -0.70 -3.15
C GLY A 149 -19.96 -0.28 -3.36
N GLY A 150 -19.03 -0.82 -2.56
CA GLY A 150 -17.58 -0.76 -2.82
C GLY A 150 -17.10 -1.82 -3.82
#